data_AF-A0A4Q5T3A8-F1
#
_entry.id   AF-A0A4Q5T3A8-F1
#
_cell.length_a   1.000
_cell.length_b   1.000
_cell.length_c   1.000
_cell.angle_alpha   90.00
_cell.angle_beta   90.00
_cell.angle_gamma   90.00
#
_symmetry.space_group_name_H-M   'P 1'
#
loop_
_entity.id
_entity.type
_entity.pdbx_description
1 polymer ?
#
loop_
_entity_poly.entity_id
_entity_poly.type
_entity_poly.pdbx_seq_one_letter_code
_entity_poly.pdbx_strand_id
1 'polypeptide(L)'
;MKAIATQSFKLTKIGIVCFLKHSLDGLPTGTTLSSPIRKLSWKVEKRVLWMHSAHIQKRFPNETENIGHMGFSGLYDPDERAEREIAMEAELGYEYLLKPVGHEEKPSENEELIVELTVEDN
;
A
#
# COMPACT_ATOMS: atom_id res chain seq x y z
N MET A 1 4.92 -7.36 -13.94
CA MET A 1 3.89 -7.90 -13.03
C MET A 1 2.81 -6.84 -12.80
N LYS A 2 1.62 -7.19 -12.28
CA LYS A 2 0.51 -6.24 -12.08
C LYS A 2 0.08 -6.12 -10.62
N ALA A 3 -0.35 -4.93 -10.24
CA ALA A 3 -1.10 -4.64 -9.03
C ALA A 3 -2.37 -3.86 -9.38
N ILE A 4 -3.42 -3.96 -8.57
CA ILE A 4 -4.66 -3.19 -8.76
C ILE A 4 -4.84 -2.25 -7.57
N ALA A 5 -4.92 -0.95 -7.81
CA ALA A 5 -5.26 0.02 -6.78
C ALA A 5 -6.77 -0.03 -6.50
N THR A 6 -7.18 -0.50 -5.34
CA THR A 6 -8.62 -0.59 -5.02
C THR A 6 -9.11 0.58 -4.17
N GLN A 7 -8.21 1.25 -3.45
CA GLN A 7 -8.54 2.46 -2.70
C GLN A 7 -7.30 3.32 -2.52
N SER A 8 -7.44 4.64 -2.57
CA SER A 8 -6.33 5.54 -2.28
C SER A 8 -6.80 6.87 -1.69
N PHE A 9 -6.01 7.39 -0.75
CA PHE A 9 -6.25 8.69 -0.13
C PHE A 9 -4.93 9.43 0.10
N LYS A 10 -4.99 10.76 0.02
CA LYS A 10 -3.82 11.62 0.23
C LYS A 10 -3.83 12.09 1.69
N LEU A 11 -2.73 11.84 2.39
CA LEU A 11 -2.48 12.37 3.71
C LEU A 11 -1.60 13.60 3.56
N THR A 12 -2.12 14.76 3.94
CA THR A 12 -1.41 16.05 3.87
C THR A 12 -0.04 15.93 4.55
N LYS A 13 1.03 16.30 3.85
CA LYS A 13 2.45 16.20 4.26
C LYS A 13 3.06 14.80 4.40
N ILE A 14 2.28 13.72 4.35
CA ILE A 14 2.78 12.35 4.54
C ILE A 14 2.95 11.63 3.20
N GLY A 15 1.99 11.78 2.28
CA GLY A 15 2.03 11.12 0.98
C GLY A 15 0.67 10.54 0.58
N ILE A 16 0.68 9.50 -0.25
CA ILE A 16 -0.53 8.82 -0.71
C ILE A 16 -0.57 7.44 -0.07
N VAL A 17 -1.60 7.14 0.70
CA VAL A 17 -1.85 5.75 1.12
C VAL A 17 -2.69 5.10 0.05
N CYS A 18 -2.25 3.94 -0.42
CA CYS A 18 -2.93 3.17 -1.45
C CYS A 18 -3.07 1.72 -1.01
N PHE A 19 -4.28 1.21 -1.10
CA PHE A 19 -4.56 -0.21 -1.01
C PHE A 19 -4.33 -0.84 -2.38
N LEU A 20 -3.44 -1.83 -2.44
CA LEU A 20 -3.04 -2.54 -3.65
C LEU A 20 -3.37 -4.02 -3.49
N LYS A 21 -4.00 -4.61 -4.51
CA LYS A 21 -4.12 -6.07 -4.65
C LYS A 21 -3.03 -6.60 -5.58
N HIS A 22 -2.22 -7.55 -5.10
CA HIS A 22 -1.16 -8.19 -5.91
C HIS A 22 -0.70 -9.52 -5.32
N SER A 23 -0.15 -10.41 -6.14
CA SER A 23 0.28 -11.75 -5.70
C SER A 23 1.70 -11.85 -5.13
N LEU A 24 2.42 -10.74 -4.97
CA LEU A 24 3.76 -10.73 -4.37
C LEU A 24 3.74 -10.86 -2.84
N ASP A 25 4.80 -11.48 -2.33
CA ASP A 25 5.20 -11.43 -0.92
C ASP A 25 5.80 -10.06 -0.58
N GLY A 26 4.92 -9.05 -0.62
CA GLY A 26 5.25 -7.66 -0.34
C GLY A 26 5.88 -6.89 -1.51
N LEU A 27 5.87 -5.56 -1.39
CA LEU A 27 6.51 -4.64 -2.32
C LEU A 27 7.66 -3.90 -1.61
N PRO A 28 8.92 -4.17 -1.99
CA PRO A 28 10.07 -3.49 -1.42
C PRO A 28 10.01 -1.98 -1.58
N THR A 29 10.62 -1.27 -0.62
CA THR A 29 10.85 0.17 -0.74
C THR A 29 11.61 0.48 -2.03
N GLY A 30 11.18 1.53 -2.73
CA GLY A 30 11.73 1.93 -4.03
C GLY A 30 11.03 1.30 -5.23
N THR A 31 10.22 0.24 -5.04
CA THR A 31 9.42 -0.39 -6.10
C THR A 31 8.62 0.66 -6.86
N THR A 32 8.70 0.62 -8.18
CA THR A 32 7.99 1.57 -9.05
C THR A 32 6.68 0.96 -9.52
N LEU A 33 5.60 1.72 -9.36
CA LEU A 33 4.25 1.41 -9.80
C LEU A 33 3.89 2.38 -10.92
N SER A 34 3.64 1.88 -12.12
CA SER A 34 3.39 2.72 -13.29
C SER A 34 2.03 2.46 -13.89
N SER A 35 1.26 3.53 -14.10
CA SER A 35 0.00 3.47 -14.84
C SER A 35 0.28 3.46 -16.35
N PRO A 36 -0.07 2.38 -17.07
CA PRO A 36 0.10 2.34 -18.52
C PRO A 36 -0.85 3.30 -19.24
N ILE A 37 -1.98 3.65 -18.61
CA ILE A 37 -3.03 4.51 -19.17
C ILE A 37 -2.70 5.99 -18.94
N ARG A 38 -2.44 6.38 -17.69
CA ARG A 38 -2.24 7.79 -17.31
C ARG A 38 -0.80 8.26 -17.48
N LYS A 39 0.15 7.33 -17.74
CA LYS A 39 1.59 7.63 -17.82
C LYS A 39 2.13 8.29 -16.54
N LEU A 40 1.54 7.92 -15.40
CA LEU A 40 1.93 8.37 -14.06
C LEU A 40 2.64 7.24 -13.33
N SER A 41 3.52 7.59 -12.40
CA SER A 41 4.31 6.62 -11.65
C SER A 41 4.43 6.99 -10.18
N TRP A 42 4.40 5.97 -9.33
CA TRP A 42 4.56 6.09 -7.89
C TRP A 42 5.68 5.19 -7.40
N LYS A 43 6.42 5.63 -6.39
CA LYS A 43 7.36 4.79 -5.65
C LYS A 43 6.74 4.32 -4.35
N VAL A 44 6.89 3.03 -4.06
CA VAL A 44 6.60 2.47 -2.74
C VAL A 44 7.64 3.01 -1.77
N GLU A 45 7.19 3.72 -0.73
CA GLU A 45 8.09 4.13 0.34
C GLU A 45 8.13 3.07 1.44
N LYS A 46 6.95 2.58 1.85
CA LYS A 46 6.83 1.63 2.96
C LYS A 46 5.46 0.98 3.01
N ARG A 47 5.43 -0.18 3.63
CA ARG A 47 4.21 -0.87 4.03
C ARG A 47 3.54 -0.15 5.20
N VAL A 48 2.22 -0.01 5.13
CA VAL A 48 1.43 0.51 6.26
C VAL A 48 0.89 -0.69 7.04
N LEU A 49 1.32 -0.81 8.30
CA LEU A 49 0.75 -1.73 9.27
C LEU A 49 0.01 -0.91 10.33
N TRP A 50 -1.18 -1.34 10.70
CA TRP A 50 -2.00 -0.62 11.65
C TRP A 50 -1.81 -1.18 13.05
N MET A 51 -1.56 -0.31 14.03
CA MET A 51 -1.14 -0.78 15.37
C MET A 51 -2.12 -1.76 16.02
N HIS A 52 -3.43 -1.59 15.84
CA HIS A 52 -4.45 -2.43 16.48
C HIS A 52 -4.46 -3.87 15.95
N SER A 53 -3.90 -4.10 14.76
CA SER A 53 -3.86 -5.38 14.02
C SER A 53 -2.43 -5.78 13.63
N ALA A 54 -1.41 -4.99 13.98
CA ALA A 54 -0.02 -5.23 13.59
C ALA A 54 0.57 -6.57 14.08
N HIS A 55 -0.12 -7.24 15.02
CA HIS A 55 0.23 -8.56 15.55
C HIS A 55 -0.35 -9.71 14.72
N ILE A 56 -1.36 -9.45 13.88
CA ILE A 56 -2.02 -10.43 12.99
C ILE A 56 -1.71 -10.20 11.51
N GLN A 57 -1.31 -8.98 11.12
CA GLN A 57 -0.95 -8.66 9.75
C GLN A 57 0.32 -9.40 9.30
N LYS A 58 0.31 -9.92 8.08
CA LYS A 58 1.49 -10.54 7.46
C LYS A 58 2.60 -9.52 7.28
N ARG A 59 3.82 -9.93 7.62
CA ARG A 59 5.03 -9.16 7.47
C ARG A 59 5.93 -9.79 6.43
N PHE A 60 6.51 -8.98 5.57
CA PHE A 60 7.41 -9.44 4.53
C PHE A 60 8.82 -8.89 4.78
N PRO A 61 9.88 -9.73 4.80
CA PRO A 61 11.24 -9.30 5.15
C PRO A 61 11.84 -8.25 4.19
N ASN A 62 11.27 -8.13 3.00
CA ASN A 62 11.70 -7.24 1.94
C ASN A 62 11.03 -5.85 2.02
N GLU A 63 10.13 -5.61 2.96
CA GLU A 63 9.42 -4.33 3.13
C GLU A 63 10.00 -3.50 4.27
N THR A 64 10.02 -2.17 4.10
CA THR A 64 10.12 -1.26 5.25
C THR A 64 8.73 -1.01 5.81
N GLU A 65 8.53 -1.21 7.10
CA GLU A 65 7.23 -1.04 7.77
C GLU A 65 7.09 0.35 8.40
N ASN A 66 5.89 0.93 8.35
CA ASN A 66 5.48 2.03 9.22
C ASN A 66 4.30 1.59 10.07
N ILE A 67 4.45 1.64 11.40
CA ILE A 67 3.34 1.39 12.31
C ILE A 67 2.51 2.67 12.39
N GLY A 68 1.37 2.67 11.69
CA GLY A 68 0.44 3.77 11.68
C GLY A 68 -0.36 3.85 12.98
N HIS A 69 -0.13 4.90 13.76
CA HIS A 69 -1.03 5.36 14.84
C HIS A 69 -2.20 6.21 14.32
N MET A 70 -2.66 5.96 13.09
CA MET A 70 -3.86 6.63 12.60
C MET A 70 -5.09 5.94 13.20
N GLY A 71 -5.39 6.27 14.46
CA GLY A 71 -6.71 6.04 15.01
C GLY A 71 -7.70 6.87 14.21
N PHE A 72 -8.49 6.26 13.33
CA PHE A 72 -9.78 6.82 12.97
C PHE A 72 -10.67 6.68 14.21
N SER A 73 -10.43 7.53 15.20
CA SER A 73 -11.18 7.59 16.44
C SER A 73 -12.59 8.08 16.11
N GLY A 74 -13.49 7.15 15.80
CA GLY A 74 -14.91 7.50 15.79
C GLY A 74 -15.87 6.68 14.92
N LEU A 75 -15.43 5.68 14.15
CA LEU A 75 -16.36 5.02 13.22
C LEU A 75 -16.36 3.48 13.22
N TYR A 76 -15.39 2.80 13.85
CA TYR A 76 -15.32 1.33 13.78
C TYR A 76 -14.77 0.69 15.06
N ASP A 77 -15.30 -0.48 15.37
CA ASP A 77 -14.81 -1.38 16.41
C ASP A 77 -13.40 -1.91 16.02
N PRO A 78 -12.41 -1.91 16.93
CA PRO A 78 -11.08 -2.45 16.66
C PRO A 78 -11.07 -3.90 16.14
N ASP A 79 -11.99 -4.74 16.61
CA ASP A 79 -12.08 -6.14 16.23
C ASP A 79 -12.63 -6.28 14.79
N GLU A 80 -13.67 -5.52 14.44
CA GLU A 80 -14.18 -5.46 13.05
C GLU A 80 -13.09 -5.00 12.07
N ARG A 81 -12.20 -4.10 12.51
CA ARG A 81 -11.11 -3.62 11.68
C ARG A 81 -10.02 -4.66 11.51
N ALA A 82 -9.67 -5.38 12.59
CA ALA A 82 -8.76 -6.51 12.55
C ALA A 82 -9.27 -7.62 11.60
N GLU A 83 -10.56 -7.96 11.68
CA GLU A 83 -11.20 -8.94 10.78
C GLU A 83 -11.17 -8.47 9.32
N ARG A 84 -11.46 -7.19 9.07
CA ARG A 84 -11.38 -6.63 7.71
C ARG A 84 -9.97 -6.71 7.15
N GLU A 85 -8.95 -6.46 7.97
CA GLU A 85 -7.56 -6.55 7.54
C GLU A 85 -7.14 -8.00 7.22
N ILE A 86 -7.56 -8.97 8.04
CA ILE A 86 -7.37 -10.40 7.74
C ILE A 86 -8.04 -10.77 6.41
N ALA A 87 -9.30 -10.35 6.22
CA ALA A 87 -10.04 -10.64 4.99
C ALA A 87 -9.38 -9.98 3.77
N MET A 88 -8.85 -8.77 3.92
CA MET A 88 -8.11 -8.06 2.89
C MET A 88 -6.81 -8.77 2.51
N GLU A 89 -6.03 -9.24 3.49
CA GLU A 89 -4.80 -9.99 3.23
C GLU A 89 -5.06 -11.38 2.64
N ALA A 90 -6.17 -12.03 3.00
CA ALA A 90 -6.62 -13.27 2.36
C ALA A 90 -6.88 -13.07 0.86
N GLU A 91 -7.35 -11.89 0.48
CA GLU A 91 -7.57 -11.45 -0.90
C GLU A 91 -6.34 -10.79 -1.54
N LEU A 92 -5.14 -11.00 -0.96
CA LEU A 92 -3.86 -10.47 -1.44
C LEU A 92 -3.82 -8.94 -1.51
N GLY A 93 -4.58 -8.30 -0.62
CA GLY A 93 -4.79 -6.87 -0.55
C GLY A 93 -4.04 -6.23 0.62
N TYR A 94 -3.36 -5.13 0.32
CA TYR A 94 -2.24 -4.64 1.12
C TYR A 94 -2.10 -3.12 1.05
N GLU A 95 -1.76 -2.46 2.15
CA GLU A 95 -1.64 -0.99 2.20
C GLU A 95 -0.19 -0.49 2.14
N TYR A 96 0.05 0.47 1.26
CA TYR A 96 1.35 1.07 1.04
C TYR A 96 1.28 2.59 1.09
N LEU A 97 2.34 3.19 1.65
CA LEU A 97 2.63 4.60 1.43
C LEU A 97 3.37 4.76 0.11
N LEU A 98 2.79 5.56 -0.76
CA LEU A 98 3.28 5.87 -2.09
C LEU A 98 3.71 7.33 -2.18
N LYS A 99 4.83 7.54 -2.87
CA LYS A 99 5.31 8.85 -3.28
C LYS A 99 5.14 9.02 -4.79
N PRO A 100 4.40 10.04 -5.27
CA PRO A 100 4.25 10.27 -6.69
C PRO A 100 5.56 10.77 -7.32
N VAL A 101 5.81 10.44 -8.58
CA VAL A 101 7.05 10.78 -9.30
C VAL A 101 6.75 11.84 -10.35
N GLY A 102 7.12 13.10 -10.06
CA GLY A 102 6.92 14.21 -11.00
C GLY A 102 5.47 14.69 -11.15
N HIS A 103 4.57 14.27 -10.25
CA HIS A 103 3.17 14.71 -10.19
C HIS A 103 2.65 14.66 -8.75
N GLU A 104 1.38 15.02 -8.55
CA GLU A 104 0.73 15.03 -7.24
C GLU A 104 -0.50 14.11 -7.12
N GLU A 105 -0.85 13.47 -8.23
CA GLU A 105 -2.04 12.64 -8.34
C GLU A 105 -1.88 11.29 -7.62
N LYS A 106 -2.98 10.80 -7.05
CA LYS A 106 -3.09 9.43 -6.50
C LYS A 106 -3.51 8.43 -7.57
N PRO A 107 -3.23 7.13 -7.39
CA PRO A 107 -3.83 6.09 -8.22
C PRO A 107 -5.36 6.17 -8.14
N SER A 108 -6.03 6.00 -9.27
CA SER A 108 -7.48 5.89 -9.33
C SER A 108 -7.94 4.54 -8.79
N GLU A 109 -9.19 4.47 -8.37
CA GLU A 109 -9.80 3.19 -7.99
C GLU A 109 -9.89 2.26 -9.21
N ASN A 110 -9.61 0.97 -8.99
CA ASN A 110 -9.47 -0.09 -9.98
C ASN A 110 -8.38 0.17 -11.03
N GLU A 111 -7.42 1.05 -10.75
CA GLU A 111 -6.32 1.32 -11.66
C GLU A 111 -5.31 0.16 -11.67
N GLU A 112 -5.06 -0.41 -12.85
CA GLU A 112 -3.98 -1.39 -13.04
C GLU A 112 -2.62 -0.69 -13.10
N LEU A 113 -1.70 -1.16 -12.26
CA LEU A 113 -0.34 -0.65 -12.16
C LEU A 113 0.64 -1.74 -12.55
N ILE A 114 1.59 -1.39 -13.41
CA ILE A 114 2.75 -2.23 -13.72
C ILE A 114 3.73 -2.11 -12.55
N VAL A 115 4.12 -3.26 -12.00
CA VAL A 115 5.08 -3.35 -10.89
C VAL A 115 6.47 -3.62 -11.43
N GLU A 116 7.40 -2.73 -11.10
CA GLU A 116 8.83 -2.80 -11.41
C GLU A 116 9.61 -2.85 -10.09
N LEU A 117 10.07 -4.05 -9.73
CA LEU A 117 10.86 -4.27 -8.51
C LEU A 117 12.24 -3.65 -8.68
N THR A 118 12.70 -2.96 -7.65
CA THR A 118 14.08 -2.49 -7.57
C THR A 118 14.94 -3.70 -7.22
N VAL A 119 15.82 -4.11 -8.13
CA VAL A 119 16.86 -5.08 -7.81
C VAL A 119 18.00 -4.26 -7.20
N GLU A 120 18.21 -4.36 -5.89
CA GLU A 120 19.50 -3.95 -5.34
C GLU A 120 20.50 -5.03 -5.75
N ASP A 121 21.35 -4.71 -6.71
CA ASP A 121 22.56 -5.50 -7.01
C ASP A 121 23.43 -5.47 -5.74
N ASN A 122 23.58 -6.63 -5.09
CA ASN A 122 24.60 -6.85 -4.07
C ASN A 122 25.99 -6.87 -4.69
#